data_AF-A0A1G0AI50-F1
#
_entry.id   AF-A0A1G0AI50-F1
#
_cell.length_a   1.000
_cell.length_b   1.000
_cell.length_c   1.000
_cell.angle_alpha   90.00
_cell.angle_beta   90.00
_cell.angle_gamma   90.00
#
_symmetry.space_group_name_H-M   'P 1'
#
loop_
_entity.id
_entity.type
_entity.pdbx_description
1 polymer ?
#
loop_
_entity_poly.entity_id
_entity_poly.type
_entity_poly.pdbx_seq_one_letter_code
_entity_poly.pdbx_strand_id
1 'polypeptide(L)'
;MGAPAKDAVIPMIRARGIGIVAILAGPELLNEENHPTHGAALAHTHEEEVRAFYEAYQGLLQGTGLTAAAHKSGFKTIANLWADLGGGDWNTLFRDILNDAWGRDSIDIVAIDHYPGTWCCGSNYRDWAVLDTLGQIARDYGKEMAVMETGFSTYRWPDHDQDDQETWVNSALDEVLLKRDTHNRDYPLNFFLLVSWYEHVDACSSCGAWVENHFGILTSSAPWGIKLAYDDLRYQVSRWM
;
A
#
# COMPACT_ATOMS: atom_id res chain seq x y z
N MET A 1 20.17 2.24 33.98
CA MET A 1 20.72 1.44 32.87
C MET A 1 19.62 1.36 31.84
N GLY A 2 19.71 2.20 30.80
CA GLY A 2 18.67 2.31 29.77
C GLY A 2 18.81 1.17 28.77
N ALA A 3 17.66 0.59 28.38
CA ALA A 3 17.62 -0.38 27.29
C ALA A 3 18.12 0.28 25.98
N PRO A 4 18.82 -0.47 25.11
CA PRO A 4 19.24 0.06 23.82
C PRO A 4 18.00 0.41 22.97
N ALA A 5 18.04 1.56 22.30
CA ALA A 5 17.06 1.93 21.28
C ALA A 5 17.05 0.81 20.22
N LYS A 6 15.87 0.24 19.95
CA LYS A 6 15.72 -0.74 18.88
C LYS A 6 15.80 0.02 17.57
N ASP A 7 16.80 -0.32 16.76
CA ASP A 7 16.98 0.21 15.42
C ASP A 7 15.71 -0.03 14.59
N ALA A 8 15.16 1.03 13.98
CA ALA A 8 14.08 0.92 13.02
C ALA A 8 14.67 0.28 11.74
N VAL A 9 14.36 -1.00 11.51
CA VAL A 9 14.73 -1.71 10.28
C VAL A 9 13.81 -1.19 9.17
N ILE A 10 14.37 -0.65 8.09
CA ILE A 10 13.61 -0.23 6.91
C ILE A 10 13.63 -1.40 5.92
N PRO A 11 12.49 -1.97 5.51
CA PRO A 11 12.46 -3.08 4.58
C PRO A 11 12.76 -2.55 3.17
N MET A 12 13.77 -3.15 2.52
CA MET A 12 14.10 -2.88 1.12
C MET A 12 13.31 -3.81 0.20
N ILE A 13 12.40 -3.28 -0.60
CA ILE A 13 11.81 -4.03 -1.72
C ILE A 13 12.67 -3.78 -2.97
N ARG A 14 13.29 -4.83 -3.51
CA ARG A 14 14.07 -4.76 -4.77
C ARG A 14 13.16 -5.02 -5.97
N ALA A 15 12.65 -3.97 -6.59
CA ALA A 15 12.06 -4.06 -7.93
C ALA A 15 13.11 -3.67 -8.99
N ARG A 16 13.59 -4.66 -9.76
CA ARG A 16 14.40 -4.52 -11.00
C ARG A 16 15.34 -3.29 -11.06
N GLY A 17 16.43 -3.33 -10.31
CA GLY A 17 17.57 -2.42 -10.50
C GLY A 17 17.42 -1.01 -9.94
N ILE A 18 16.28 -0.66 -9.35
CA ILE A 18 16.05 0.57 -8.58
C ILE A 18 15.61 0.09 -7.20
N GLY A 19 16.34 0.44 -6.14
CA GLY A 19 15.81 0.13 -4.82
C GLY A 19 14.71 1.14 -4.48
N ILE A 20 13.65 0.64 -3.87
CA ILE A 20 12.54 1.45 -3.39
C ILE A 20 12.69 1.54 -1.87
N VAL A 21 12.62 2.75 -1.33
CA VAL A 21 12.44 2.96 0.11
C VAL A 21 11.02 3.44 0.33
N ALA A 22 10.20 2.60 0.96
CA ALA A 22 8.86 2.96 1.39
C ALA A 22 8.97 3.71 2.71
N ILE A 23 8.49 4.96 2.73
CA ILE A 23 8.12 5.64 3.97
C ILE A 23 6.63 5.41 4.13
N LEU A 24 6.29 4.40 4.92
CA LEU A 24 4.91 4.12 5.28
C LEU A 24 4.49 5.18 6.30
N ALA A 25 3.49 5.99 5.98
CA ALA A 25 2.85 6.89 6.94
C ALA A 25 1.37 6.55 6.97
N GLY A 26 0.84 6.33 8.16
CA GLY A 26 -0.54 5.95 8.34
C GLY A 26 -0.75 5.59 9.80
N PRO A 27 -2.01 5.41 10.22
CA PRO A 27 -2.34 5.02 11.58
C PRO A 27 -1.70 3.69 12.00
N GLU A 28 -1.09 2.96 11.06
CA GLU A 28 -0.18 1.86 11.29
C GLU A 28 1.14 2.17 10.57
N LEU A 29 2.19 2.58 11.31
CA LEU A 29 3.57 2.58 10.82
C LEU A 29 3.99 1.11 10.60
N LEU A 30 3.54 0.53 9.49
CA LEU A 30 3.91 -0.80 9.06
C LEU A 30 5.37 -0.76 8.62
N ASN A 31 6.14 -1.72 9.08
CA ASN A 31 7.46 -2.07 8.57
C ASN A 31 7.28 -3.54 8.18
N GLU A 32 7.40 -3.87 6.90
CA GLU A 32 7.23 -5.22 6.33
C GLU A 32 8.13 -6.33 6.93
N GLU A 33 8.87 -6.11 8.03
CA GLU A 33 9.38 -7.22 8.86
C GLU A 33 8.53 -7.55 10.09
N ASN A 34 7.44 -6.84 10.38
CA ASN A 34 6.47 -7.25 11.40
C ASN A 34 5.07 -6.76 11.03
N HIS A 35 4.16 -7.72 10.83
CA HIS A 35 2.72 -7.60 11.07
C HIS A 35 2.40 -6.62 12.22
N PRO A 36 1.22 -5.98 12.22
CA PRO A 36 0.83 -4.94 13.16
C PRO A 36 1.33 -5.25 14.57
N THR A 37 2.26 -4.45 15.07
CA THR A 37 2.51 -4.45 16.51
C THR A 37 1.23 -3.95 17.16
N HIS A 38 0.45 -4.90 17.66
CA HIS A 38 -0.54 -4.74 18.70
C HIS A 38 -0.56 -3.33 19.33
N GLY A 39 -1.54 -2.55 18.92
CA GLY A 39 -1.95 -1.32 19.56
C GLY A 39 -3.34 -1.05 19.03
N ALA A 40 -4.26 -0.62 19.88
CA ALA A 40 -5.60 -0.24 19.45
C ALA A 40 -5.52 0.69 18.23
N ALA A 41 -6.61 0.77 17.46
CA ALA A 41 -6.92 1.93 16.65
C ALA A 41 -6.85 3.18 17.56
N LEU A 42 -5.64 3.70 17.75
CA LEU A 42 -5.40 4.96 18.41
C LEU A 42 -5.69 5.95 17.31
N ALA A 43 -6.77 6.70 17.49
CA ALA A 43 -7.02 7.89 16.69
C ALA A 43 -5.80 8.79 16.86
N HIS A 44 -4.85 8.68 15.93
CA HIS A 44 -3.74 9.60 15.83
C HIS A 44 -4.30 10.92 15.32
N THR A 45 -3.88 12.00 15.95
CA THR A 45 -4.18 13.33 15.43
C THR A 45 -3.39 13.56 14.15
N HIS A 46 -3.93 14.35 13.22
CA HIS A 46 -3.23 14.75 12.00
C HIS A 46 -1.79 15.26 12.27
N GLU A 47 -1.60 15.99 13.37
CA GLU A 47 -0.26 16.47 13.80
C GLU A 47 0.71 15.32 14.17
N GLU A 48 0.21 14.23 14.74
CA GLU A 48 1.02 13.06 15.10
C GLU A 48 1.44 12.25 13.88
N GLU A 49 0.57 12.13 12.87
CA GLU A 49 0.87 11.47 11.60
C GLU A 49 1.94 12.25 10.81
N VAL A 50 1.76 13.57 10.71
CA VAL A 50 2.76 14.47 10.11
C VAL A 50 4.10 14.36 10.85
N ARG A 51 4.10 14.33 12.20
CA ARG A 51 5.32 14.19 13.01
C ARG A 51 6.03 12.85 12.78
N ALA A 52 5.30 11.73 12.80
CA ALA A 52 5.85 10.40 12.55
C ALA A 52 6.57 10.32 11.20
N PHE A 53 5.98 10.92 10.17
CA PHE A 53 6.58 11.02 8.85
C PHE A 53 7.88 11.84 8.84
N TYR A 54 7.91 12.98 9.56
CA TYR A 54 9.15 13.77 9.75
C TYR A 54 10.24 12.99 10.51
N GLU A 55 9.89 12.19 11.50
CA GLU A 55 10.85 11.38 12.26
C GLU A 55 11.48 10.28 11.38
N ALA A 56 10.68 9.60 10.55
CA ALA A 56 11.18 8.65 9.56
C ALA A 56 12.16 9.32 8.56
N TYR A 57 11.86 10.54 8.14
CA TYR A 57 12.76 11.33 7.31
C TYR A 57 14.06 11.74 7.99
N GLN A 58 14.01 12.17 9.25
CA GLN A 58 15.23 12.47 10.00
C GLN A 58 16.11 11.23 10.12
N GLY A 59 15.52 10.04 10.27
CA GLY A 59 16.23 8.77 10.18
C GLY A 59 16.92 8.55 8.82
N LEU A 60 16.25 8.87 7.72
CA LEU A 60 16.82 8.80 6.37
C LEU A 60 17.99 9.78 6.18
N LEU A 61 17.86 11.03 6.63
CA LEU A 61 18.91 12.05 6.56
C LEU A 61 20.14 11.76 7.42
N GLN A 62 19.94 11.18 8.61
CA GLN A 62 21.02 10.92 9.57
C GLN A 62 21.87 9.70 9.21
N GLY A 63 21.44 8.92 8.22
CA GLY A 63 22.37 8.19 7.37
C GLY A 63 22.98 6.93 7.98
N THR A 64 22.17 5.90 8.17
CA THR A 64 22.61 4.52 7.88
C THR A 64 22.00 3.97 6.57
N GLY A 65 21.47 4.84 5.69
CA GLY A 65 20.82 4.40 4.45
C GLY A 65 20.96 5.31 3.21
N LEU A 66 20.57 6.60 3.26
CA LEU A 66 20.46 7.40 2.03
C LEU A 66 20.72 8.90 2.29
N THR A 67 21.88 9.41 1.86
CA THR A 67 22.08 10.87 1.78
C THR A 67 21.25 11.48 0.64
N ALA A 68 20.99 12.79 0.65
CA ALA A 68 20.33 13.49 -0.47
C ALA A 68 21.04 13.30 -1.83
N ALA A 69 22.35 13.02 -1.81
CA ALA A 69 23.12 12.65 -3.00
C ALA A 69 22.90 11.18 -3.41
N ALA A 70 22.73 10.26 -2.46
CA ALA A 70 22.38 8.87 -2.72
C ALA A 70 20.96 8.72 -3.27
N HIS A 71 20.00 9.48 -2.72
CA HIS A 71 18.61 9.58 -3.20
C HIS A 71 18.55 9.93 -4.70
N LYS A 72 19.31 10.95 -5.12
CA LYS A 72 19.40 11.37 -6.54
C LYS A 72 20.10 10.37 -7.48
N SER A 73 20.72 9.31 -6.96
CA SER A 73 21.66 8.48 -7.72
C SER A 73 21.26 7.01 -7.91
N GLY A 74 20.13 6.52 -7.36
CA GLY A 74 19.73 5.13 -7.62
C GLY A 74 18.44 4.57 -7.00
N PHE A 75 17.62 5.38 -6.31
CA PHE A 75 16.46 4.91 -5.55
C PHE A 75 15.28 5.87 -5.72
N LYS A 76 14.04 5.37 -5.62
CA LYS A 76 12.83 6.19 -5.51
C LYS A 76 12.23 6.04 -4.11
N THR A 77 11.72 7.13 -3.58
CA THR A 77 11.01 7.17 -2.29
C THR A 77 9.51 7.18 -2.51
N ILE A 78 8.80 6.34 -1.76
CA ILE A 78 7.33 6.24 -1.79
C ILE A 78 6.78 6.75 -0.47
N ALA A 79 5.76 7.60 -0.52
CA ALA A 79 4.89 7.88 0.61
C ALA A 79 3.57 7.14 0.39
N ASN A 80 3.22 6.23 1.29
CA ASN A 80 1.99 5.44 1.21
C ASN A 80 1.04 5.86 2.33
N LEU A 81 -0.25 6.00 2.04
CA LEU A 81 -1.30 6.27 3.03
C LEU A 81 -2.49 5.32 2.82
N TRP A 82 -3.15 4.90 3.90
CA TRP A 82 -4.38 4.10 3.82
C TRP A 82 -5.58 4.95 3.38
N ALA A 83 -6.28 4.53 2.31
CA ALA A 83 -7.35 5.31 1.68
C ALA A 83 -8.79 4.85 2.03
N ASP A 84 -8.95 3.79 2.82
CA ASP A 84 -10.27 3.22 3.18
C ASP A 84 -10.90 3.85 4.44
N LEU A 85 -12.00 3.24 4.91
CA LEU A 85 -12.65 3.58 6.17
C LEU A 85 -11.68 3.41 7.35
N GLY A 86 -11.31 4.53 7.96
CA GLY A 86 -10.37 4.56 9.09
C GLY A 86 -9.05 5.27 8.77
N GLY A 87 -8.73 5.46 7.49
CA GLY A 87 -7.52 6.16 7.02
C GLY A 87 -7.56 7.70 7.14
N GLY A 88 -8.59 8.27 7.77
CA GLY A 88 -8.72 9.72 7.93
C GLY A 88 -8.85 10.48 6.60
N ASP A 89 -8.47 11.77 6.60
CA ASP A 89 -8.46 12.61 5.39
C ASP A 89 -7.12 12.50 4.65
N TRP A 90 -6.81 11.29 4.16
CA TRP A 90 -5.54 10.94 3.52
C TRP A 90 -5.14 11.90 2.39
N ASN A 91 -6.12 12.42 1.64
CA ASN A 91 -5.85 13.29 0.50
C ASN A 91 -5.34 14.67 0.96
N THR A 92 -5.90 15.22 2.05
CA THR A 92 -5.42 16.46 2.66
C THR A 92 -4.04 16.23 3.27
N LEU A 93 -3.84 15.11 3.98
CA LEU A 93 -2.54 14.76 4.54
C LEU A 93 -1.44 14.66 3.47
N PHE A 94 -1.71 14.00 2.33
CA PHE A 94 -0.75 13.98 1.22
C PHE A 94 -0.42 15.38 0.71
N ARG A 95 -1.44 16.23 0.54
CA ARG A 95 -1.24 17.60 0.06
C ARG A 95 -0.44 18.43 1.04
N ASP A 96 -0.66 18.27 2.34
CA ASP A 96 0.10 18.99 3.37
C ASP A 96 1.56 18.54 3.38
N ILE A 97 1.82 17.24 3.31
CA ILE A 97 3.17 16.68 3.17
C ILE A 97 3.87 17.24 1.92
N LEU A 98 3.19 17.26 0.77
CA LEU A 98 3.77 17.68 -0.51
C LEU A 98 3.83 19.21 -0.69
N ASN A 99 3.09 19.97 0.12
CA ASN A 99 3.23 21.43 0.19
C ASN A 99 4.49 21.83 0.96
N ASP A 100 4.97 20.99 1.88
CA ASP A 100 6.28 21.20 2.48
C ASP A 100 7.39 20.99 1.44
N ALA A 101 8.39 21.87 1.46
CA ALA A 101 9.51 21.82 0.53
C ALA A 101 10.25 20.48 0.60
N TRP A 102 10.32 19.89 1.79
CA TRP A 102 10.92 18.59 1.97
C TRP A 102 10.12 17.48 1.28
N GLY A 103 8.84 17.34 1.58
CA GLY A 103 8.00 16.27 1.03
C GLY A 103 7.92 16.40 -0.49
N ARG A 104 7.84 17.64 -1.00
CA ARG A 104 7.91 17.91 -2.43
C ARG A 104 9.23 17.47 -3.06
N ASP A 105 10.36 17.63 -2.41
CA ASP A 105 11.67 17.36 -3.03
C ASP A 105 12.16 15.92 -2.81
N SER A 106 11.57 15.21 -1.84
CA SER A 106 12.08 13.91 -1.36
C SER A 106 11.16 12.72 -1.62
N ILE A 107 9.89 12.95 -1.97
CA ILE A 107 8.95 11.89 -2.36
C ILE A 107 8.92 11.82 -3.88
N ASP A 108 9.11 10.64 -4.45
CA ASP A 108 9.02 10.42 -5.89
C ASP A 108 7.64 9.87 -6.29
N ILE A 109 7.06 9.03 -5.43
CA ILE A 109 5.82 8.29 -5.67
C ILE A 109 4.86 8.51 -4.50
N VAL A 110 3.60 8.84 -4.82
CA VAL A 110 2.48 8.81 -3.86
C VAL A 110 1.72 7.50 -4.02
N ALA A 111 1.48 6.77 -2.93
CA ALA A 111 0.82 5.48 -3.00
C ALA A 111 -0.34 5.39 -2.00
N ILE A 112 -1.27 4.47 -2.27
CA ILE A 112 -2.33 4.16 -1.33
C ILE A 112 -2.44 2.66 -1.08
N ASP A 113 -2.90 2.34 0.12
CA ASP A 113 -3.55 1.06 0.40
C ASP A 113 -5.06 1.24 0.26
N HIS A 114 -5.71 0.37 -0.50
CA HIS A 114 -7.14 0.47 -0.77
C HIS A 114 -7.76 -0.90 -0.99
N TYR A 115 -8.76 -1.24 -0.19
CA TYR A 115 -9.34 -2.58 -0.10
C TYR A 115 -10.86 -2.54 -0.27
N PRO A 116 -11.37 -2.23 -1.48
CA PRO A 116 -12.80 -2.19 -1.73
C PRO A 116 -13.37 -3.59 -1.55
N GLY A 117 -14.48 -3.74 -0.83
CA GLY A 117 -15.01 -5.06 -0.52
C GLY A 117 -14.37 -5.76 0.66
N THR A 118 -13.31 -5.25 1.29
CA THR A 118 -12.86 -5.76 2.60
C THR A 118 -12.91 -4.67 3.68
N TRP A 119 -12.19 -3.57 3.47
CA TRP A 119 -12.12 -2.46 4.43
C TRP A 119 -12.98 -1.26 4.05
N CYS A 120 -13.40 -1.13 2.79
CA CYS A 120 -14.32 -0.08 2.37
C CYS A 120 -15.43 -0.57 1.46
N CYS A 121 -16.37 0.35 1.21
CA CYS A 121 -17.19 0.39 0.00
C CYS A 121 -18.18 -0.78 -0.19
N GLY A 122 -18.33 -1.63 0.83
CA GLY A 122 -19.19 -2.82 0.77
C GLY A 122 -18.87 -3.67 -0.46
N SER A 123 -19.87 -4.32 -1.03
CA SER A 123 -19.70 -5.19 -2.20
C SER A 123 -19.43 -4.46 -3.53
N ASN A 124 -19.12 -3.17 -3.52
CA ASN A 124 -18.68 -2.45 -4.72
C ASN A 124 -17.16 -2.61 -4.95
N TYR A 125 -16.76 -3.74 -5.53
CA TYR A 125 -15.34 -4.04 -5.80
C TYR A 125 -14.68 -3.09 -6.81
N ARG A 126 -15.48 -2.32 -7.55
CA ARG A 126 -15.03 -1.33 -8.54
C ARG A 126 -14.91 0.10 -7.97
N ASP A 127 -15.07 0.27 -6.66
CA ASP A 127 -14.94 1.59 -6.04
C ASP A 127 -13.47 2.04 -5.98
N TRP A 128 -12.98 2.58 -7.09
CA TRP A 128 -11.61 3.04 -7.28
C TRP A 128 -11.54 4.54 -7.59
N ALA A 129 -12.53 5.33 -7.16
CA ALA A 129 -12.53 6.78 -7.29
C ALA A 129 -11.32 7.43 -6.57
N VAL A 130 -10.79 6.76 -5.54
CA VAL A 130 -9.56 7.17 -4.84
C VAL A 130 -8.36 7.31 -5.79
N LEU A 131 -8.29 6.53 -6.87
CA LEU A 131 -7.22 6.65 -7.86
C LEU A 131 -7.34 7.90 -8.71
N ASP A 132 -8.55 8.42 -8.93
CA ASP A 132 -8.74 9.68 -9.65
C ASP A 132 -8.20 10.85 -8.81
N THR A 133 -8.43 10.79 -7.49
CA THR A 133 -7.88 11.76 -6.52
C THR A 133 -6.37 11.63 -6.40
N LEU A 134 -5.83 10.41 -6.26
CA LEU A 134 -4.39 10.17 -6.19
C LEU A 134 -3.69 10.62 -7.48
N GLY A 135 -4.29 10.35 -8.64
CA GLY A 135 -3.80 10.81 -9.94
C GLY A 135 -3.85 12.33 -10.12
N GLN A 136 -4.79 13.03 -9.48
CA GLN A 136 -4.75 14.50 -9.40
C GLN A 136 -3.58 14.98 -8.53
N ILE A 137 -3.39 14.40 -7.34
CA ILE A 137 -2.27 14.74 -6.45
C ILE A 137 -0.94 14.52 -7.17
N ALA A 138 -0.76 13.36 -7.81
CA ALA A 138 0.44 13.03 -8.56
C ALA A 138 0.76 14.10 -9.61
N ARG A 139 -0.23 14.55 -10.38
CA ARG A 139 -0.06 15.61 -11.40
C ARG A 139 0.25 16.97 -10.79
N ASP A 140 -0.45 17.36 -9.72
CA ASP A 140 -0.27 18.65 -9.06
C ASP A 140 1.17 18.84 -8.55
N TYR A 141 1.80 17.77 -8.09
CA TYR A 141 3.14 17.81 -7.49
C TYR A 141 4.24 17.16 -8.33
N GLY A 142 3.95 16.74 -9.56
CA GLY A 142 4.94 16.11 -10.45
C GLY A 142 5.47 14.77 -9.92
N LYS A 143 4.58 13.96 -9.33
CA LYS A 143 4.89 12.63 -8.77
C LYS A 143 4.38 11.50 -9.66
N GLU A 144 4.97 10.34 -9.50
CA GLU A 144 4.36 9.08 -9.92
C GLU A 144 3.34 8.63 -8.86
N MET A 145 2.51 7.65 -9.19
CA MET A 145 1.54 7.09 -8.24
C MET A 145 1.56 5.57 -8.20
N ALA A 146 1.09 4.96 -7.11
CA ALA A 146 0.96 3.51 -7.00
C ALA A 146 -0.22 3.07 -6.13
N VAL A 147 -0.62 1.80 -6.26
CA VAL A 147 -1.39 1.11 -5.22
C VAL A 147 -0.40 0.21 -4.50
N MET A 148 -0.01 0.62 -3.29
CA MET A 148 1.00 -0.11 -2.53
C MET A 148 0.43 -1.43 -2.04
N GLU A 149 -0.83 -1.46 -1.60
CA GLU A 149 -1.50 -2.70 -1.24
C GLU A 149 -2.98 -2.70 -1.60
N THR A 150 -3.46 -3.87 -2.01
CA THR A 150 -4.88 -4.18 -2.15
C THR A 150 -5.09 -5.68 -2.10
N GLY A 151 -6.30 -6.11 -1.80
CA GLY A 151 -6.64 -7.53 -1.73
C GLY A 151 -8.06 -7.73 -1.24
N PHE A 152 -8.41 -9.00 -1.05
CA PHE A 152 -9.70 -9.39 -0.53
C PHE A 152 -9.57 -10.55 0.45
N SER A 153 -10.12 -10.39 1.65
CA SER A 153 -10.06 -11.38 2.72
C SER A 153 -11.24 -12.35 2.66
N THR A 154 -10.97 -13.66 2.78
CA THR A 154 -11.97 -14.73 2.77
C THR A 154 -12.44 -15.14 4.17
N TYR A 155 -12.64 -14.18 5.08
CA TYR A 155 -12.79 -14.44 6.52
C TYR A 155 -14.18 -14.87 7.00
N ARG A 156 -15.20 -14.78 6.14
CA ARG A 156 -16.59 -15.00 6.55
C ARG A 156 -17.41 -15.65 5.44
N TRP A 157 -18.37 -16.48 5.83
CA TRP A 157 -19.35 -17.06 4.90
C TRP A 157 -20.77 -16.63 5.33
N PRO A 158 -21.71 -16.38 4.40
CA PRO A 158 -21.57 -16.46 2.95
C PRO A 158 -20.95 -15.22 2.30
N ASP A 159 -20.80 -14.12 3.03
CA ASP A 159 -20.20 -12.89 2.52
C ASP A 159 -18.72 -12.87 2.91
N HIS A 160 -17.84 -12.68 1.93
CA HIS A 160 -16.37 -12.72 2.03
C HIS A 160 -15.78 -14.13 2.06
N ASP A 161 -16.15 -14.96 1.09
CA ASP A 161 -15.57 -16.29 0.88
C ASP A 161 -14.63 -16.35 -0.35
N GLN A 162 -14.24 -17.55 -0.77
CA GLN A 162 -13.35 -17.71 -1.93
C GLN A 162 -14.02 -17.38 -3.27
N ASP A 163 -15.34 -17.55 -3.40
CA ASP A 163 -16.07 -17.16 -4.62
C ASP A 163 -16.14 -15.63 -4.72
N ASP A 164 -16.29 -14.95 -3.58
CA ASP A 164 -16.19 -13.49 -3.52
C ASP A 164 -14.78 -12.99 -3.85
N GLN A 165 -13.72 -13.64 -3.35
CA GLN A 165 -12.33 -13.29 -3.68
C GLN A 165 -12.06 -13.43 -5.19
N GLU A 166 -12.57 -14.50 -5.83
CA GLU A 166 -12.48 -14.71 -7.28
C GLU A 166 -13.21 -13.60 -8.05
N THR A 167 -14.43 -13.28 -7.62
CA THR A 167 -15.23 -12.19 -8.20
C THR A 167 -14.54 -10.84 -8.03
N TRP A 168 -13.94 -10.60 -6.87
CA TRP A 168 -13.19 -9.39 -6.56
C TRP A 168 -11.98 -9.25 -7.49
N VAL A 169 -11.16 -10.30 -7.62
CA VAL A 169 -9.95 -10.28 -8.47
C VAL A 169 -10.30 -9.89 -9.89
N ASN A 170 -11.38 -10.45 -10.43
CA ASN A 170 -11.82 -10.18 -11.80
C ASN A 170 -12.52 -8.82 -11.98
N SER A 171 -13.01 -8.20 -10.89
CA SER A 171 -13.72 -6.92 -10.96
C SER A 171 -12.82 -5.74 -10.61
N ALA A 172 -12.15 -5.81 -9.47
CA ALA A 172 -11.31 -4.75 -8.95
C ALA A 172 -10.06 -4.55 -9.81
N LEU A 173 -9.33 -5.62 -10.12
CA LEU A 173 -8.09 -5.50 -10.88
C LEU A 173 -8.33 -5.08 -12.33
N ASP A 174 -9.48 -5.47 -12.93
CA ASP A 174 -9.92 -4.97 -14.23
C ASP A 174 -10.13 -3.45 -14.22
N GLU A 175 -10.79 -2.92 -13.18
CA GLU A 175 -11.02 -1.47 -13.03
C GLU A 175 -9.71 -0.71 -12.83
N VAL A 176 -8.82 -1.23 -11.96
CA VAL A 176 -7.50 -0.60 -11.75
C VAL A 176 -6.67 -0.61 -13.02
N LEU A 177 -6.69 -1.72 -13.77
CA LEU A 177 -6.02 -1.83 -15.07
C LEU A 177 -6.50 -0.76 -16.06
N LEU A 178 -7.83 -0.61 -16.18
CA LEU A 178 -8.43 0.38 -17.07
C LEU A 178 -8.03 1.81 -16.68
N LYS A 179 -8.09 2.12 -15.38
CA LYS A 179 -7.70 3.44 -14.85
C LYS A 179 -6.21 3.71 -15.06
N ARG A 180 -5.35 2.73 -14.79
CA ARG A 180 -3.91 2.81 -15.06
C ARG A 180 -3.63 3.11 -16.52
N ASP A 181 -4.20 2.34 -17.44
CA ASP A 181 -3.93 2.50 -18.87
C ASP A 181 -4.38 3.88 -19.38
N THR A 182 -5.53 4.33 -18.91
CA THR A 182 -6.06 5.66 -19.22
C THR A 182 -5.13 6.74 -18.68
N HIS A 183 -4.77 6.66 -17.39
CA HIS A 183 -3.90 7.64 -16.74
C HIS A 183 -2.52 7.69 -17.38
N ASN A 184 -1.88 6.55 -17.63
CA ASN A 184 -0.54 6.49 -18.19
C ASN A 184 -0.47 6.98 -19.64
N ARG A 185 -1.55 6.78 -20.41
CA ARG A 185 -1.68 7.35 -21.75
C ARG A 185 -1.78 8.88 -21.68
N ASP A 186 -2.60 9.40 -20.78
CA ASP A 186 -2.94 10.83 -20.73
C ASP A 186 -1.87 11.65 -19.97
N TYR A 187 -1.14 11.03 -19.05
CA TYR A 187 -0.17 11.65 -18.13
C TYR A 187 1.13 10.84 -18.00
N PRO A 188 1.92 10.68 -19.09
CA PRO A 188 3.08 9.79 -19.11
C PRO A 188 4.24 10.21 -18.17
N LEU A 189 4.25 11.46 -17.66
CA LEU A 189 5.24 11.95 -16.70
C LEU A 189 4.86 11.65 -15.24
N ASN A 190 3.60 11.29 -14.97
CA ASN A 190 3.06 11.01 -13.64
C ASN A 190 2.61 9.55 -13.56
N PHE A 191 3.49 8.66 -13.98
CA PHE A 191 3.15 7.26 -14.27
C PHE A 191 2.54 6.55 -13.06
N PHE A 192 1.45 5.82 -13.29
CA PHE A 192 0.84 4.91 -12.34
C PHE A 192 1.57 3.56 -12.41
N LEU A 193 2.33 3.29 -11.36
CA LEU A 193 3.06 2.08 -11.07
C LEU A 193 2.19 1.06 -10.32
N LEU A 194 2.48 -0.22 -10.56
CA LEU A 194 2.16 -1.42 -9.77
C LEU A 194 0.99 -1.39 -8.75
N VAL A 195 0.19 -2.45 -8.79
CA VAL A 195 -0.77 -2.81 -7.75
C VAL A 195 -0.18 -3.99 -6.98
N SER A 196 0.15 -3.85 -5.70
CA SER A 196 0.59 -5.02 -4.93
C SER A 196 -0.62 -5.79 -4.41
N TRP A 197 -0.52 -7.12 -4.42
CA TRP A 197 -1.52 -7.99 -3.82
C TRP A 197 -1.12 -8.31 -2.37
N TYR A 198 -2.03 -8.00 -1.44
CA TYR A 198 -1.97 -8.39 -0.04
C TYR A 198 -3.00 -9.51 0.22
N GLU A 199 -2.62 -10.73 0.61
CA GLU A 199 -1.25 -11.23 0.85
C GLU A 199 -1.00 -12.57 0.14
N HIS A 200 0.25 -12.99 0.06
CA HIS A 200 0.60 -14.20 -0.69
C HIS A 200 0.03 -15.47 -0.05
N VAL A 201 0.06 -15.56 1.27
CA VAL A 201 -0.33 -16.75 2.05
C VAL A 201 -1.17 -16.29 3.23
N ASP A 202 -2.27 -16.95 3.50
CA ASP A 202 -3.06 -16.69 4.71
C ASP A 202 -2.18 -16.77 5.95
N ALA A 203 -2.28 -15.79 6.85
CA ALA A 203 -1.69 -15.96 8.17
C ALA A 203 -2.27 -17.18 8.91
N CYS A 204 -3.57 -17.49 8.74
CA CYS A 204 -4.18 -18.70 9.28
C CYS A 204 -5.54 -19.08 8.65
N SER A 205 -5.55 -20.00 7.68
CA SER A 205 -6.75 -20.42 6.94
C SER A 205 -7.81 -21.14 7.78
N SER A 206 -7.43 -21.68 8.94
CA SER A 206 -8.35 -22.40 9.85
C SER A 206 -8.65 -21.64 11.14
N CYS A 207 -8.18 -20.40 11.26
CA CYS A 207 -8.47 -19.57 12.42
C CYS A 207 -9.88 -18.98 12.33
N GLY A 208 -10.34 -18.36 13.41
CA GLY A 208 -11.64 -17.69 13.45
C GLY A 208 -11.77 -16.56 12.41
N ALA A 209 -12.93 -15.89 12.41
CA ALA A 209 -13.32 -14.85 11.45
C ALA A 209 -12.57 -13.51 11.62
N TRP A 210 -11.28 -13.55 11.95
CA TRP A 210 -10.43 -12.38 11.98
C TRP A 210 -9.95 -12.05 10.57
N VAL A 211 -10.32 -10.88 10.05
CA VAL A 211 -10.15 -10.48 8.64
C VAL A 211 -8.71 -10.65 8.15
N GLU A 212 -7.73 -10.20 8.93
CA GLU A 212 -6.31 -10.27 8.53
C GLU A 212 -5.79 -11.69 8.30
N ASN A 213 -6.43 -12.72 8.85
CA ASN A 213 -5.91 -14.09 8.72
C ASN A 213 -6.17 -14.74 7.36
N HIS A 214 -6.98 -14.12 6.51
CA HIS A 214 -7.60 -14.77 5.35
C HIS A 214 -7.41 -14.00 4.03
N PHE A 215 -6.43 -13.09 3.95
CA PHE A 215 -6.10 -12.34 2.72
C PHE A 215 -5.28 -13.12 1.69
N GLY A 216 -4.72 -14.26 2.09
CA GLY A 216 -3.89 -15.10 1.23
C GLY A 216 -4.55 -15.44 -0.10
N ILE A 217 -3.75 -15.52 -1.17
CA ILE A 217 -4.13 -16.28 -2.37
C ILE A 217 -3.78 -17.78 -2.24
N LEU A 218 -2.96 -18.10 -1.24
CA LEU A 218 -2.59 -19.45 -0.81
C LEU A 218 -3.03 -19.70 0.63
N THR A 219 -3.22 -20.96 1.01
CA THR A 219 -3.58 -21.35 2.39
C THR A 219 -2.36 -21.40 3.33
N SER A 220 -2.58 -21.28 4.64
CA SER A 220 -1.58 -20.96 5.68
C SER A 220 -0.56 -22.04 6.04
N SER A 221 -0.47 -23.16 5.30
CA SER A 221 0.50 -24.23 5.63
C SER A 221 0.93 -25.04 4.42
N ALA A 222 2.21 -25.42 4.38
CA ALA A 222 2.77 -26.22 3.30
C ALA A 222 2.37 -27.71 3.43
N PRO A 223 2.07 -28.42 2.32
CA PRO A 223 1.98 -27.89 0.96
C PRO A 223 0.79 -26.93 0.83
N TRP A 224 1.08 -25.72 0.34
CA TRP A 224 0.09 -24.65 0.28
C TRP A 224 -1.02 -25.06 -0.68
N GLY A 225 -2.27 -24.96 -0.21
CA GLY A 225 -3.43 -25.02 -1.07
C GLY A 225 -3.55 -23.72 -1.85
N ILE A 226 -4.00 -23.81 -3.09
CA ILE A 226 -4.40 -22.63 -3.88
C ILE A 226 -5.85 -22.29 -3.54
N LYS A 227 -6.14 -21.00 -3.36
CA LYS A 227 -7.53 -20.53 -3.33
C LYS A 227 -8.12 -20.43 -4.73
N LEU A 228 -9.44 -20.39 -4.82
CA LEU A 228 -10.16 -20.33 -6.11
C LEU A 228 -9.62 -19.23 -7.04
N ALA A 229 -9.40 -18.03 -6.50
CA ALA A 229 -8.93 -16.87 -7.26
C ALA A 229 -7.47 -16.93 -7.75
N TYR A 230 -6.70 -17.99 -7.45
CA TYR A 230 -5.25 -18.03 -7.71
C TYR A 230 -4.90 -17.87 -9.20
N ASP A 231 -5.56 -18.63 -10.07
CA ASP A 231 -5.29 -18.59 -11.50
C ASP A 231 -5.81 -17.29 -12.14
N ASP A 232 -6.92 -16.74 -11.64
CA ASP A 232 -7.43 -15.41 -12.04
C ASP A 232 -6.46 -14.31 -11.65
N LEU A 233 -5.93 -14.31 -10.41
CA LEU A 233 -4.96 -13.31 -9.97
C LEU A 233 -3.71 -13.39 -10.84
N ARG A 234 -3.22 -14.60 -11.10
CA ARG A 234 -2.08 -14.81 -12.01
C ARG A 234 -2.36 -14.28 -13.41
N TYR A 235 -3.56 -14.49 -13.94
CA TYR A 235 -3.97 -13.94 -15.24
C TYR A 235 -3.99 -12.41 -15.20
N GLN A 236 -4.58 -11.80 -14.17
CA GLN A 236 -4.63 -10.34 -14.02
C GLN A 236 -3.23 -9.72 -13.95
N VAL A 237 -2.33 -10.29 -13.14
CA VAL A 237 -0.93 -9.85 -13.08
C VAL A 237 -0.22 -10.00 -14.43
N SER A 238 -0.53 -11.03 -15.22
CA SER A 238 0.06 -11.21 -16.55
C SER A 238 -0.28 -10.09 -17.53
N ARG A 239 -1.42 -9.41 -17.34
CA ARG A 239 -1.86 -8.26 -18.14
C ARG A 239 -1.17 -6.96 -17.75
N TRP A 240 -0.32 -6.98 -16.72
CA TRP A 240 0.41 -5.80 -16.26
C TRP A 240 1.77 -5.63 -16.94
N MET A 241 2.23 -6.66 -17.66
CA MET A 241 3.46 -6.66 -18.45
C MET A 241 3.23 -6.17 -19.87
#